data_AF-A0A9W4SYU9-F1
#
_entry.id   AF-A0A9W4SYU9-F1
#
_cell.length_a   1.000
_cell.length_b   1.000
_cell.length_c   1.000
_cell.angle_alpha   90.00
_cell.angle_beta   90.00
_cell.angle_gamma   90.00
#
_symmetry.space_group_name_H-M   'P 1'
#
loop_
_entity.id
_entity.type
_entity.pdbx_description
1 polymer ?
#
loop_
_entity_poly.entity_id
_entity_poly.type
_entity_poly.pdbx_seq_one_letter_code
_entity_poly.pdbx_strand_id
1 'polypeptide(L)'
;MVLSLNCIILGDTTTFPIELGNQVIIGDMQYDVDEFRISNFKKFIWSEKKESKLSGINDPDYLVLWKVDVKKDKIEGIYTTEHIKNKLNGKKMEEENFIPNYFDVKQRPDTNIHIIVVHSIDLERKRKTVLDNLRKRPRTLPNVESLKVLVDKEIPEEIKLPLTQ
;
A
#
# COMPACT_ATOMS: atom_id res chain seq x y z
N MET A 1 9.49 -22.55 -11.57
CA MET A 1 8.11 -22.05 -11.65
C MET A 1 8.18 -20.53 -11.44
N VAL A 2 7.23 -19.76 -11.96
CA VAL A 2 7.26 -18.30 -11.81
C VAL A 2 5.91 -17.87 -11.24
N LEU A 3 5.94 -17.23 -10.07
CA LEU A 3 4.78 -16.56 -9.50
C LEU A 3 4.65 -15.19 -10.16
N SER A 4 3.55 -14.95 -10.84
CA SER A 4 3.28 -13.68 -11.53
C SER A 4 2.09 -12.97 -10.90
N LEU A 5 2.34 -11.81 -10.30
CA LEU A 5 1.33 -11.03 -9.58
C LEU A 5 1.12 -9.69 -10.28
N ASN A 6 -0.09 -9.43 -10.75
CA ASN A 6 -0.42 -8.10 -11.26
C ASN A 6 -0.65 -7.12 -10.11
N CYS A 7 0.06 -6.01 -10.17
CA CYS A 7 0.03 -4.94 -9.20
C CYS A 7 -0.59 -3.67 -9.79
N ILE A 8 -1.12 -2.83 -8.91
CA ILE A 8 -1.52 -1.46 -9.22
C ILE A 8 -1.16 -0.55 -8.04
N ILE A 9 -0.85 0.72 -8.32
CA ILE A 9 -0.71 1.73 -7.26
C ILE A 9 -2.08 2.36 -7.01
N LEU A 10 -2.46 2.51 -5.74
CA LEU A 10 -3.70 3.18 -5.39
C LEU A 10 -3.70 4.62 -5.95
N GLY A 11 -4.71 4.94 -6.75
CA GLY A 11 -4.82 6.23 -7.44
C GLY A 11 -4.18 6.28 -8.83
N ASP A 12 -3.45 5.24 -9.26
CA ASP A 12 -3.03 5.03 -10.65
C ASP A 12 -4.03 4.11 -11.37
N THR A 13 -4.09 4.16 -12.69
CA THR A 13 -4.89 3.30 -13.57
C THR A 13 -4.03 2.25 -14.29
N THR A 14 -2.70 2.36 -14.18
CA THR A 14 -1.74 1.50 -14.84
C THR A 14 -1.44 0.26 -13.99
N THR A 15 -1.61 -0.91 -14.60
CA THR A 15 -1.24 -2.19 -14.01
C THR A 15 0.18 -2.56 -14.42
N PHE A 16 0.93 -3.19 -13.52
CA PHE A 16 2.25 -3.73 -13.83
C PHE A 16 2.41 -5.12 -13.21
N PRO A 17 2.98 -6.08 -13.95
CA PRO A 17 3.29 -7.39 -13.38
C PRO A 17 4.56 -7.32 -12.51
N ILE A 18 4.59 -8.18 -11.50
CA ILE A 18 5.77 -8.55 -10.74
C ILE A 18 5.92 -10.07 -10.84
N GLU A 19 7.07 -10.52 -11.32
CA GLU A 19 7.37 -11.93 -11.52
C GLU A 19 8.46 -12.36 -10.53
N LEU A 20 8.18 -13.40 -9.76
CA LEU A 20 9.12 -14.01 -8.83
C LEU A 20 9.44 -15.43 -9.33
N GLY A 21 10.70 -15.68 -9.65
CA GLY A 21 11.18 -17.03 -9.87
C GLY A 21 11.24 -17.82 -8.55
N ASN A 22 11.61 -19.10 -8.64
CA ASN A 22 11.87 -19.93 -7.46
C ASN A 22 12.91 -19.29 -6.51
N GLN A 23 13.86 -18.55 -7.08
CA GLN A 23 14.88 -17.83 -6.34
C GLN A 23 14.81 -16.35 -6.72
N VAL A 24 14.84 -15.50 -5.71
CA VAL A 24 14.80 -14.03 -5.85
C VAL A 24 16.09 -13.47 -5.32
N ILE A 25 16.74 -12.61 -6.10
CA ILE A 25 17.99 -11.96 -5.74
C ILE A 25 17.69 -10.50 -5.40
N ILE A 26 18.10 -10.06 -4.21
CA ILE A 26 18.09 -8.65 -3.80
C ILE A 26 19.49 -8.28 -3.34
N GLY A 27 20.17 -7.41 -4.09
CA GLY A 27 21.59 -7.13 -3.86
C GLY A 27 22.40 -8.42 -4.00
N ASP A 28 23.16 -8.76 -2.97
CA ASP A 28 24.00 -9.96 -2.93
C ASP A 28 23.32 -11.16 -2.21
N MET A 29 22.07 -11.00 -1.78
CA MET A 29 21.32 -12.03 -1.07
C MET A 29 20.38 -12.77 -2.00
N GLN A 30 20.30 -14.09 -1.82
CA GLN A 30 19.41 -14.98 -2.55
C GLN A 30 18.41 -15.60 -1.59
N TYR A 31 17.14 -15.57 -1.98
CA TYR A 31 16.04 -16.09 -1.19
C TYR A 31 15.24 -17.10 -2.00
N ASP A 32 14.76 -18.17 -1.34
CA ASP A 32 13.66 -18.96 -1.88
C ASP A 32 12.36 -18.15 -1.80
N VAL A 33 11.50 -18.26 -2.81
CA VAL A 33 10.19 -17.59 -2.84
C VAL A 33 9.32 -18.01 -1.65
N ASP A 34 9.45 -19.25 -1.18
CA ASP A 34 8.69 -19.77 -0.04
C ASP A 34 9.12 -19.15 1.29
N GLU A 35 10.39 -18.73 1.39
CA GLU A 35 10.97 -18.04 2.55
C GLU A 35 11.00 -16.52 2.37
N PHE A 36 10.40 -16.00 1.29
CA PHE A 36 10.44 -14.59 0.96
C PHE A 36 9.42 -13.79 1.79
N ARG A 37 9.93 -12.94 2.67
CA ARG A 37 9.11 -12.08 3.53
C ARG A 37 8.48 -10.92 2.76
N ILE A 38 7.36 -10.42 3.24
CA ILE A 38 6.69 -9.24 2.67
C ILE A 38 7.58 -8.00 2.75
N SER A 39 8.39 -7.84 3.80
CA SER A 39 9.39 -6.75 3.87
C SER A 39 10.42 -6.80 2.72
N ASN A 40 10.92 -7.99 2.37
CA ASN A 40 11.81 -8.17 1.22
C ASN A 40 11.06 -7.90 -0.10
N PHE A 41 9.80 -8.30 -0.17
CA PHE A 41 8.98 -8.06 -1.33
C PHE A 41 8.68 -6.57 -1.57
N LYS A 42 8.46 -5.78 -0.52
CA LYS A 42 8.37 -4.32 -0.63
C LYS A 42 9.64 -3.73 -1.26
N LYS A 43 10.82 -4.16 -0.78
CA LYS A 43 12.12 -3.73 -1.32
C LYS A 43 12.26 -4.10 -2.80
N PHE A 44 11.86 -5.31 -3.17
CA PHE A 44 11.87 -5.79 -4.55
C PHE A 44 10.95 -4.96 -5.48
N ILE A 45 9.69 -4.76 -5.10
CA ILE A 45 8.75 -3.94 -5.89
C ILE A 45 9.29 -2.52 -6.04
N TRP A 46 9.82 -1.96 -4.95
CA TRP A 46 10.42 -0.63 -4.97
C TRP A 46 11.60 -0.57 -5.93
N SER A 47 12.59 -1.48 -5.85
CA SER A 47 13.73 -1.46 -6.77
C SER A 47 13.31 -1.58 -8.24
N GLU A 48 12.34 -2.45 -8.53
CA GLU A 48 11.85 -2.69 -9.90
C GLU A 48 11.09 -1.50 -10.49
N LYS A 49 10.47 -0.68 -9.64
CA LYS A 49 9.54 0.38 -10.09
C LYS A 49 9.89 1.78 -9.57
N LYS A 50 11.04 1.94 -8.89
CA LYS A 50 11.50 3.20 -8.30
C LYS A 50 11.52 4.31 -9.33
N GLU A 51 12.17 4.11 -10.46
CA GLU A 51 12.34 5.17 -11.45
C GLU A 51 11.06 5.52 -12.22
N SER A 52 10.07 4.61 -12.28
CA SER A 52 8.88 4.79 -13.12
C SER A 52 7.60 5.11 -12.34
N LYS A 53 7.29 4.32 -11.32
CA LYS A 53 5.99 4.33 -10.63
C LYS A 53 6.11 4.73 -9.16
N LEU A 54 7.30 4.63 -8.59
CA LEU A 54 7.59 4.85 -7.17
C LEU A 54 8.70 5.90 -6.96
N SER A 55 8.84 6.86 -7.88
CA SER A 55 9.95 7.83 -7.90
C SER A 55 9.90 8.86 -6.78
N GLY A 56 8.72 9.07 -6.18
CA GLY A 56 8.54 9.92 -5.01
C GLY A 56 8.76 9.20 -3.67
N ILE A 57 9.13 7.91 -3.67
CA ILE A 57 9.33 7.12 -2.46
C ILE A 57 10.82 6.93 -2.21
N ASN A 58 11.30 7.44 -1.09
CA ASN A 58 12.71 7.34 -0.74
C ASN A 58 13.04 6.07 0.06
N ASP A 59 12.04 5.44 0.67
CA ASP A 59 12.20 4.24 1.48
C ASP A 59 11.08 3.22 1.17
N PRO A 60 11.40 1.97 0.80
CA PRO A 60 10.42 0.92 0.57
C PRO A 60 9.55 0.59 1.78
N ASP A 61 9.97 0.88 3.01
CA ASP A 61 9.18 0.60 4.21
C ASP A 61 7.91 1.48 4.28
N TYR A 62 7.88 2.60 3.53
CA TYR A 62 6.68 3.42 3.35
C TYR A 62 5.62 2.81 2.43
N LEU A 63 5.91 1.68 1.78
CA LEU A 63 4.93 0.94 1.00
C LEU A 63 4.01 0.15 1.93
N VAL A 64 2.71 0.23 1.71
CA VAL A 64 1.72 -0.67 2.31
C VAL A 64 1.13 -1.53 1.21
N LEU A 65 1.22 -2.84 1.36
CA LEU A 65 0.73 -3.79 0.37
C LEU A 65 -0.59 -4.40 0.83
N TRP A 66 -1.55 -4.48 -0.08
CA TRP A 66 -2.83 -5.14 0.14
C TRP A 66 -3.00 -6.28 -0.86
N LYS A 67 -3.25 -7.48 -0.35
CA LYS A 67 -3.66 -8.63 -1.15
C LYS A 67 -5.12 -8.48 -1.53
N VAL A 68 -5.39 -8.57 -2.82
CA VAL A 68 -6.72 -8.65 -3.42
C VAL A 68 -6.74 -9.79 -4.44
N ASP A 69 -7.90 -10.07 -5.00
CA ASP A 69 -8.04 -10.98 -6.15
C ASP A 69 -9.28 -10.57 -6.93
N VAL A 70 -9.11 -9.56 -7.79
CA VAL A 70 -10.22 -8.91 -8.50
C VAL A 70 -9.83 -8.52 -9.91
N LYS A 71 -10.79 -8.54 -10.84
CA LYS A 71 -10.59 -7.97 -12.17
C LYS A 71 -10.37 -6.45 -12.11
N LYS A 72 -9.69 -5.90 -13.11
CA LYS A 72 -9.30 -4.48 -13.17
C LYS A 72 -10.49 -3.51 -13.13
N ASP A 73 -11.62 -3.88 -13.74
CA ASP A 73 -12.87 -3.09 -13.74
C ASP A 73 -13.42 -2.84 -12.33
N LYS A 74 -13.21 -3.77 -11.39
CA LYS A 74 -13.62 -3.60 -9.99
C LYS A 74 -12.77 -2.60 -9.20
N ILE A 75 -11.66 -2.13 -9.76
CA ILE A 75 -10.80 -1.13 -9.13
C ILE A 75 -11.35 0.29 -9.31
N GLU A 76 -12.27 0.50 -10.25
CA GLU A 76 -12.93 1.78 -10.42
C GLU A 76 -13.68 2.19 -9.14
N GLY A 77 -13.42 3.40 -8.63
CA GLY A 77 -14.01 3.86 -7.37
C GLY A 77 -13.23 3.48 -6.09
N ILE A 78 -12.06 2.85 -6.21
CA ILE A 78 -11.19 2.49 -5.09
C ILE A 78 -10.11 3.56 -4.91
N TYR A 79 -10.22 4.33 -3.82
CA TYR A 79 -9.38 5.52 -3.57
C TYR A 79 -8.76 5.55 -2.17
N THR A 80 -9.16 4.63 -1.29
CA THR A 80 -8.75 4.58 0.12
C THR A 80 -8.48 3.13 0.53
N THR A 81 -7.72 2.94 1.61
CA THR A 81 -7.49 1.62 2.22
C THR A 81 -8.78 0.98 2.71
N GLU A 82 -9.73 1.77 3.23
CA GLU A 82 -11.07 1.29 3.59
C GLU A 82 -11.83 0.74 2.39
N HIS A 83 -11.73 1.38 1.21
CA HIS A 83 -12.34 0.82 0.00
C HIS A 83 -11.70 -0.52 -0.36
N ILE A 84 -10.38 -0.65 -0.25
CA ILE A 84 -9.69 -1.92 -0.50
C ILE A 84 -10.22 -3.00 0.46
N LYS A 85 -10.27 -2.70 1.75
CA LYS A 85 -10.75 -3.64 2.79
C LYS A 85 -12.22 -4.01 2.59
N ASN A 86 -13.11 -3.01 2.48
CA ASN A 86 -14.55 -3.21 2.58
C ASN A 86 -15.21 -3.54 1.23
N LYS A 87 -14.67 -3.04 0.10
CA LYS A 87 -15.25 -3.27 -1.24
C LYS A 87 -14.56 -4.38 -2.01
N LEU A 88 -13.25 -4.56 -1.82
CA LEU A 88 -12.48 -5.61 -2.50
C LEU A 88 -12.19 -6.82 -1.60
N ASN A 89 -12.66 -6.79 -0.35
CA ASN A 89 -12.32 -7.79 0.67
C ASN A 89 -10.79 -7.96 0.81
N GLY A 90 -10.06 -6.86 0.65
CA GLY A 90 -8.61 -6.86 0.63
C GLY A 90 -8.01 -7.15 2.01
N LYS A 91 -6.89 -7.86 2.02
CA LYS A 91 -6.14 -8.20 3.23
C LYS A 91 -4.82 -7.44 3.24
N LYS A 92 -4.60 -6.61 4.26
CA LYS A 92 -3.30 -5.97 4.47
C LYS A 92 -2.22 -7.04 4.65
N MET A 93 -1.08 -6.82 4.01
CA MET A 93 0.06 -7.72 4.09
C MET A 93 1.02 -7.22 5.17
N GLU A 94 1.25 -8.05 6.19
CA GLU A 94 2.14 -7.74 7.31
C GLU A 94 3.57 -8.15 6.95
N GLU A 95 4.54 -7.36 7.40
CA GLU A 95 5.93 -7.36 6.90
C GLU A 95 6.70 -8.63 7.27
N GLU A 96 6.41 -9.17 8.45
CA GLU A 96 7.03 -10.35 9.01
C GLU A 96 6.57 -11.65 8.35
N ASN A 97 5.41 -11.61 7.68
CA ASN A 97 4.83 -12.77 7.02
C ASN A 97 5.53 -13.11 5.71
N PHE A 98 5.35 -14.35 5.27
CA PHE A 98 5.90 -14.86 4.01
C PHE A 98 4.88 -14.77 2.87
N ILE A 99 5.37 -14.73 1.62
CA ILE A 99 4.55 -14.74 0.40
C ILE A 99 3.49 -15.87 0.40
N PRO A 100 3.81 -17.12 0.79
CA PRO A 100 2.84 -18.21 0.82
C PRO A 100 1.63 -17.99 1.74
N ASN A 101 1.71 -17.06 2.71
CA ASN A 101 0.58 -16.71 3.57
C ASN A 101 -0.52 -15.92 2.83
N TYR A 102 -0.21 -15.45 1.61
CA TYR A 102 -1.09 -14.58 0.82
C TYR A 102 -1.37 -15.11 -0.59
N PHE A 103 -0.40 -15.82 -1.19
CA PHE A 103 -0.48 -16.31 -2.56
C PHE A 103 -0.06 -17.77 -2.63
N ASP A 104 -0.72 -18.54 -3.48
CA ASP A 104 -0.22 -19.87 -3.84
C ASP A 104 0.93 -19.67 -4.84
N VAL A 105 2.14 -20.04 -4.45
CA VAL A 105 3.33 -19.95 -5.31
C VAL A 105 3.19 -20.80 -6.59
N LYS A 106 2.28 -21.79 -6.60
CA LYS A 106 1.94 -22.63 -7.76
C LYS A 106 0.83 -22.06 -8.64
N GLN A 107 0.25 -20.92 -8.27
CA GLN A 107 -0.80 -20.28 -9.05
C GLN A 107 -0.30 -19.95 -10.45
N ARG A 108 -1.12 -20.28 -11.47
CA ARG A 108 -0.84 -19.89 -12.85
C ARG A 108 -1.07 -18.38 -13.01
N PRO A 109 -0.28 -17.70 -13.85
CA PRO A 109 -0.54 -16.31 -14.18
C PRO A 109 -1.97 -16.12 -14.69
N ASP A 110 -2.64 -15.10 -14.19
CA ASP A 110 -3.95 -14.66 -14.67
C ASP A 110 -4.00 -13.14 -14.85
N THR A 111 -5.17 -12.61 -15.19
CA THR A 111 -5.38 -11.18 -15.48
C THR A 111 -5.91 -10.37 -14.29
N ASN A 112 -6.17 -11.00 -13.15
CA ASN A 112 -6.67 -10.30 -11.97
C ASN A 112 -5.57 -9.44 -11.37
N ILE A 113 -5.98 -8.38 -10.67
CA ILE A 113 -5.13 -7.61 -9.78
C ILE A 113 -5.01 -8.40 -8.49
N HIS A 114 -3.76 -8.61 -8.09
CA HIS A 114 -3.40 -9.39 -6.91
C HIS A 114 -2.95 -8.49 -5.77
N ILE A 115 -2.32 -7.36 -6.11
CA ILE A 115 -1.74 -6.45 -5.13
C ILE A 115 -2.13 -5.01 -5.45
N ILE A 116 -2.60 -4.29 -4.42
CA ILE A 116 -2.69 -2.84 -4.43
C ILE A 116 -1.57 -2.29 -3.55
N VAL A 117 -0.70 -1.49 -4.17
CA VAL A 117 0.40 -0.79 -3.52
C VAL A 117 -0.09 0.58 -3.08
N VAL A 118 0.01 0.87 -1.79
CA VAL A 118 -0.38 2.14 -1.19
C VAL A 118 0.86 2.85 -0.69
N HIS A 119 0.97 4.13 -1.02
CA HIS A 119 2.07 4.98 -0.59
C HIS A 119 1.70 5.71 0.71
N SER A 120 2.46 5.54 1.80
CA SER A 120 2.11 6.13 3.10
C SER A 120 2.21 7.67 3.17
N ILE A 121 3.11 8.30 2.41
CA ILE A 121 3.19 9.78 2.29
C ILE A 121 1.94 10.39 1.64
N ASP A 122 1.11 9.61 0.94
CA ASP A 122 -0.14 10.10 0.36
C ASP A 122 -1.22 10.26 1.45
N LEU A 123 -1.13 9.47 2.53
CA LEU A 123 -1.85 9.73 3.78
C LEU A 123 -1.33 11.00 4.45
N GLU A 124 -0.01 11.17 4.62
CA GLU A 124 0.58 12.34 5.27
C GLU A 124 0.34 13.64 4.50
N ARG A 125 0.43 13.62 3.16
CA ARG A 125 0.10 14.76 2.31
C ARG A 125 -1.38 15.10 2.41
N LYS A 126 -2.28 14.10 2.38
CA LYS A 126 -3.72 14.32 2.61
C LYS A 126 -3.98 14.92 3.99
N ARG A 127 -3.35 14.41 5.06
CA ARG A 127 -3.41 15.00 6.42
C ARG A 127 -2.97 16.46 6.42
N LYS A 128 -1.84 16.76 5.79
CA LYS A 128 -1.30 18.12 5.70
C LYS A 128 -2.21 19.05 4.90
N THR A 129 -2.77 18.60 3.78
CA THR A 129 -3.73 19.36 2.97
C THR A 129 -5.02 19.63 3.74
N VAL A 130 -5.56 18.66 4.48
CA VAL A 130 -6.71 18.84 5.36
C VAL A 130 -6.41 19.89 6.44
N LEU A 131 -5.24 19.78 7.10
CA LEU A 131 -4.79 20.74 8.11
C LEU A 131 -4.64 22.16 7.55
N ASP A 132 -4.04 22.30 6.36
CA ASP A 132 -3.86 23.59 5.70
C ASP A 132 -5.20 24.21 5.26
N ASN A 133 -6.16 23.39 4.84
CA ASN A 133 -7.52 23.84 4.51
C ASN A 133 -8.31 24.27 5.76
N LEU A 134 -8.15 23.56 6.89
CA LEU A 134 -8.73 23.94 8.17
C LEU A 134 -8.19 25.28 8.68
N ARG A 135 -6.88 25.52 8.53
CA ARG A 135 -6.23 26.79 8.91
C ARG A 135 -6.71 28.00 8.09
N LYS A 136 -7.21 27.78 6.87
CA LYS A 136 -7.71 28.84 5.97
C LYS A 136 -9.16 29.24 6.24
N ARG A 137 -9.90 28.53 7.12
CA ARG A 137 -11.30 28.88 7.46
C ARG A 137 -11.35 30.12 8.38
N PRO A 138 -12.30 31.06 8.21
CA PRO A 138 -12.32 32.31 8.99
C PRO A 138 -12.64 32.10 10.48
N ARG A 139 -11.76 32.64 11.33
CA ARG A 139 -11.83 32.93 12.79
C ARG A 139 -13.03 32.40 13.57
N THR A 140 -13.00 31.12 13.90
CA THR A 140 -13.24 30.57 15.25
C THR A 140 -12.45 29.29 15.38
N LEU A 141 -11.12 29.36 15.19
CA LEU A 141 -10.25 28.21 15.39
C LEU A 141 -10.11 27.99 16.91
N PRO A 142 -10.54 26.84 17.44
CA PRO A 142 -10.23 26.50 18.81
C PRO A 142 -8.73 26.19 18.94
N ASN A 143 -8.20 26.17 20.18
CA ASN A 143 -6.80 25.88 20.53
C ASN A 143 -6.21 24.70 19.71
N VAL A 144 -4.89 24.65 19.53
CA VAL A 144 -4.12 23.57 18.89
C VAL A 144 -4.61 22.16 19.29
N GLU A 145 -4.97 21.95 20.56
CA GLU A 145 -5.55 20.67 21.03
C GLU A 145 -6.90 20.34 20.37
N SER A 146 -7.77 21.34 20.20
CA SER A 146 -9.06 21.19 19.53
C SER A 146 -8.92 21.05 18.02
N LEU A 147 -7.83 21.56 17.44
CA LEU A 147 -7.49 21.33 16.03
C LEU A 147 -7.05 19.89 15.78
N LYS A 148 -6.28 19.28 16.69
CA LYS A 148 -5.98 17.84 16.62
C LYS A 148 -7.25 17.01 16.61
N VAL A 149 -8.21 17.30 17.50
CA VAL A 149 -9.50 16.60 17.58
C VAL A 149 -10.36 16.76 16.31
N LEU A 150 -10.32 17.92 15.65
CA LEU A 150 -11.03 18.17 14.39
C LEU A 150 -10.37 17.45 13.21
N VAL A 151 -9.04 17.45 13.18
CA VAL A 151 -8.24 16.70 12.22
C VAL A 151 -8.51 15.21 12.38
N ASP A 152 -8.47 14.69 13.60
CA ASP A 152 -8.82 13.30 13.95
C ASP A 152 -10.29 12.93 13.66
N LYS A 153 -11.20 13.91 13.55
CA LYS A 153 -12.61 13.71 13.16
C LYS A 153 -12.84 13.76 11.65
N GLU A 154 -12.13 14.62 10.92
CA GLU A 154 -12.22 14.73 9.46
C GLU A 154 -11.34 13.68 8.76
N ILE A 155 -10.34 13.15 9.45
CA ILE A 155 -9.56 11.99 9.04
C ILE A 155 -10.33 10.71 9.43
N PRO A 156 -10.41 9.70 8.55
CA PRO A 156 -10.95 8.37 8.88
C PRO A 156 -10.31 7.78 10.15
N GLU A 157 -11.10 7.14 11.03
CA GLU A 157 -10.66 6.58 12.33
C GLU A 157 -9.38 5.72 12.23
N GLU A 158 -9.12 5.11 11.08
CA GLU A 158 -7.98 4.21 10.81
C GLU A 158 -6.60 4.91 10.75
N ILE A 159 -6.56 6.23 10.91
CA ILE A 159 -5.35 7.04 10.82
C ILE A 159 -4.95 7.59 12.20
N LYS A 160 -5.76 7.43 13.25
CA LYS A 160 -5.32 7.78 14.61
C LYS A 160 -4.27 6.77 15.04
N LEU A 161 -3.01 7.20 15.15
CA LEU A 161 -1.99 6.37 15.79
C LEU A 161 -2.52 5.99 17.19
N PRO A 162 -2.42 4.73 17.62
CA PRO A 162 -2.71 4.41 19.01
C PRO A 162 -1.69 5.18 19.84
N LEU A 163 -2.14 6.18 20.59
CA LEU A 163 -1.36 6.73 21.69
C LEU A 163 -1.28 5.61 22.72
N THR A 164 -0.23 4.81 22.64
CA THR A 164 0.14 3.87 23.71
C THR A 164 0.34 4.67 25.00
N GLN A 165 -0.22 4.09 26.06
CA GLN A 165 -0.29 4.59 27.44
C GLN A 165 1.04 5.02 28.04
#